data_AF-A0A2E6W5I4-F1
#
_entry.id   AF-A0A2E6W5I4-F1
#
_cell.length_a   1.000
_cell.length_b   1.000
_cell.length_c   1.000
_cell.angle_alpha   90.00
_cell.angle_beta   90.00
_cell.angle_gamma   90.00
#
_symmetry.space_group_name_H-M   'P 1'
#
loop_
_entity.id
_entity.type
_entity.pdbx_description
1 polymer ?
#
loop_
_entity_poly.entity_id
_entity_poly.type
_entity_poly.pdbx_seq_one_letter_code
_entity_poly.pdbx_strand_id
1 'polypeptide(L)'
;MEIQKYTYPFEHLVIDNFFTDPLIEKILNLSSNDKRLNRVYDKEIINYFEDNTGIDFIKQHLTYNKNEPNGSSYCEIARCVPDPERGYMFGIHDEHAKKKVSTVVYIAPQYGSGTFLYNENKELVKQVAWKPNRAFIFSGIPGVTWHDYGHWEPEKRITVNYFIK
;
A
#
# COMPACT_ATOMS: atom_id res chain seq x y z
N MET A 1 9.76 14.45 -4.18
CA MET A 1 8.59 13.67 -4.64
C MET A 1 7.38 14.59 -4.63
N GLU A 2 6.53 14.53 -5.64
CA GLU A 2 5.26 15.27 -5.66
C GLU A 2 4.20 14.49 -4.88
N ILE A 3 3.54 15.15 -3.93
CA ILE A 3 2.53 14.54 -3.04
C ILE A 3 1.16 14.98 -3.51
N GLN A 4 0.34 14.03 -3.95
CA GLN A 4 -1.07 14.26 -4.25
C GLN A 4 -1.91 13.87 -3.03
N LYS A 5 -2.55 14.85 -2.41
CA LYS A 5 -3.42 14.64 -1.24
C LYS A 5 -4.89 14.69 -1.65
N TYR A 6 -5.66 13.73 -1.17
CA TYR A 6 -7.09 13.62 -1.38
C TYR A 6 -7.80 13.49 -0.04
N THR A 7 -9.01 14.03 0.05
CA THR A 7 -9.84 14.01 1.27
C THR A 7 -11.10 13.16 1.12
N TYR A 8 -11.42 12.70 -0.10
CA TYR A 8 -12.60 11.90 -0.41
C TYR A 8 -12.20 10.67 -1.26
N PRO A 9 -12.72 9.45 -0.99
CA PRO A 9 -13.74 9.10 0.02
C PRO A 9 -13.23 9.14 1.48
N PHE A 10 -11.92 9.14 1.67
CA PHE A 10 -11.26 9.41 2.93
C PHE A 10 -9.88 10.01 2.65
N GLU A 11 -9.19 10.47 3.69
CA GLU A 11 -7.89 11.10 3.53
C GLU A 11 -6.81 10.09 3.10
N HIS A 12 -6.19 10.34 1.96
CA HIS A 12 -5.12 9.51 1.43
C HIS A 12 -4.13 10.31 0.58
N LEU A 13 -2.92 9.78 0.44
CA LEU A 13 -1.87 10.32 -0.40
C LEU A 13 -1.56 9.36 -1.55
N VAL A 14 -1.20 9.95 -2.68
CA VAL A 14 -0.60 9.25 -3.81
C VAL A 14 0.72 9.91 -4.15
N ILE A 15 1.78 9.10 -4.27
CA ILE A 15 3.12 9.57 -4.62
C ILE A 15 3.63 8.71 -5.76
N ASP A 16 3.95 9.33 -6.90
CA ASP A 16 4.56 8.66 -8.05
C ASP A 16 6.08 8.67 -7.95
N ASN A 17 6.72 7.66 -8.54
CA ASN A 17 8.17 7.45 -8.51
C ASN A 17 8.69 7.41 -7.06
N PHE A 18 8.01 6.63 -6.22
CA PHE A 18 8.22 6.61 -4.78
C PHE A 18 9.62 6.14 -4.40
N PHE A 19 10.07 4.99 -4.90
CA PHE A 19 11.41 4.47 -4.70
C PHE A 19 12.38 4.98 -5.77
N THR A 20 13.67 5.00 -5.45
CA THR A 20 14.74 5.19 -6.44
C THR A 20 14.90 3.94 -7.31
N ASP A 21 15.42 4.09 -8.52
CA ASP A 21 15.66 2.96 -9.43
C ASP A 21 16.52 1.84 -8.81
N PRO A 22 17.63 2.14 -8.10
CA PRO A 22 18.42 1.09 -7.42
C PRO A 22 17.60 0.31 -6.38
N LEU A 23 16.68 0.98 -5.68
CA LEU A 23 15.85 0.33 -4.67
C LEU A 23 14.75 -0.52 -5.31
N ILE A 24 14.20 -0.08 -6.45
CA ILE A 24 13.29 -0.91 -7.28
C ILE A 24 13.98 -2.19 -7.73
N GLU A 25 15.18 -2.11 -8.29
CA GLU A 25 15.96 -3.28 -8.71
C GLU A 25 16.19 -4.25 -7.54
N LYS A 26 16.56 -3.71 -6.37
CA LYS A 26 16.73 -4.49 -5.15
C LYS A 26 15.44 -5.20 -4.73
N ILE A 27 14.31 -4.49 -4.73
CA ILE A 27 12.98 -5.04 -4.39
C ILE A 27 12.60 -6.16 -5.35
N LEU A 28 12.81 -5.98 -6.65
CA LEU A 28 12.49 -6.98 -7.66
C LEU A 28 13.30 -8.27 -7.45
N ASN A 29 14.58 -8.15 -7.08
CA ASN A 29 15.41 -9.31 -6.74
C ASN A 29 14.90 -10.07 -5.49
N LEU A 30 14.47 -9.35 -4.44
CA LEU A 30 13.81 -9.94 -3.26
C LEU A 30 12.43 -10.56 -3.60
N SER A 31 11.79 -10.07 -4.66
CA SER A 31 10.47 -10.50 -5.09
C SER A 31 10.46 -11.87 -5.78
N SER A 32 11.62 -12.45 -6.08
CA SER A 32 11.79 -13.74 -6.78
C SER A 32 11.23 -14.96 -6.04
N ASN A 33 11.00 -14.88 -4.73
CA ASN A 33 10.39 -15.96 -3.94
C ASN A 33 8.91 -16.21 -4.30
N ASP A 34 8.42 -17.46 -4.20
CA ASP A 34 7.03 -17.81 -4.52
C ASP A 34 6.02 -17.72 -3.35
N LYS A 35 6.47 -17.45 -2.12
CA LYS A 35 5.55 -17.21 -1.01
C LYS A 35 4.71 -15.96 -1.25
N ARG A 36 3.40 -16.08 -1.03
CA ARG A 36 2.41 -15.00 -1.16
C ARG A 36 2.80 -13.76 -0.36
N LEU A 37 3.23 -13.92 0.89
CA LEU A 37 3.67 -12.82 1.75
C LEU A 37 5.07 -13.13 2.27
N ASN A 38 5.97 -12.14 2.20
CA ASN A 38 7.31 -12.24 2.77
C ASN A 38 7.62 -10.98 3.57
N ARG A 39 8.00 -11.14 4.84
CA ARG A 39 8.51 -10.03 5.65
C ARG A 39 9.83 -9.55 5.06
N VAL A 40 9.97 -8.23 4.93
CA VAL A 40 11.21 -7.58 4.51
C VAL A 40 11.97 -7.18 5.77
N TYR A 41 13.21 -7.62 5.85
CA TYR A 41 14.17 -7.24 6.92
C TYR A 41 15.35 -6.42 6.37
N ASP A 42 15.32 -6.10 5.07
CA ASP A 42 16.35 -5.28 4.44
C ASP A 42 16.29 -3.86 5.02
N LYS A 43 17.38 -3.46 5.69
CA LYS A 43 17.44 -2.18 6.40
C LYS A 43 17.35 -0.98 5.47
N GLU A 44 17.82 -1.09 4.23
CA GLU A 44 17.77 0.02 3.28
C GLU A 44 16.32 0.31 2.88
N ILE A 45 15.55 -0.74 2.57
CA ILE A 45 14.12 -0.61 2.26
C ILE A 45 13.35 -0.07 3.46
N ILE A 46 13.61 -0.61 4.66
CA ILE A 46 12.92 -0.17 5.89
C ILE A 46 13.23 1.31 6.17
N ASN A 47 14.52 1.68 6.20
CA ASN A 47 14.92 3.07 6.45
C ASN A 47 14.35 4.02 5.40
N TYR A 48 14.28 3.60 4.13
CA TYR A 48 13.63 4.41 3.10
C TYR A 48 12.19 4.75 3.45
N PHE A 49 11.41 3.77 3.94
CA PHE A 49 10.05 4.03 4.39
C PHE A 49 10.00 4.93 5.62
N GLU A 50 10.87 4.71 6.61
CA GLU A 50 10.92 5.57 7.81
C GLU A 50 11.23 7.03 7.44
N ASP A 51 12.20 7.25 6.55
CA ASP A 51 12.66 8.58 6.15
C ASP A 51 11.64 9.32 5.27
N ASN A 52 10.86 8.59 4.46
CA ASN A 52 9.97 9.21 3.45
C ASN A 52 8.47 9.11 3.78
N THR A 53 8.06 8.13 4.59
CA THR A 53 6.66 7.88 4.96
C THR A 53 6.51 7.40 6.41
N GLY A 54 7.53 7.60 7.24
CA GLY A 54 7.48 7.26 8.66
C GLY A 54 6.53 8.17 9.44
N ILE A 55 6.48 7.97 10.75
CA ILE A 55 5.46 8.59 11.59
C ILE A 55 5.44 10.13 11.53
N ASP A 56 6.60 10.77 11.39
CA ASP A 56 6.69 12.23 11.33
C ASP A 56 6.12 12.77 10.02
N PHE A 57 6.37 12.10 8.91
CA PHE A 57 5.75 12.41 7.63
C PHE A 57 4.23 12.24 7.71
N ILE A 58 3.74 11.14 8.28
CA ILE A 58 2.31 10.90 8.43
C ILE A 58 1.64 12.00 9.25
N LYS A 59 2.21 12.40 10.38
CA LYS A 59 1.68 13.48 11.23
C LYS A 59 1.62 14.84 10.53
N GLN A 60 2.47 15.07 9.53
CA GLN A 60 2.49 16.30 8.74
C GLN A 60 1.45 16.29 7.61
N HIS A 61 1.16 15.12 7.04
CA HIS A 61 0.39 15.02 5.81
C HIS A 61 -1.00 14.38 5.95
N LEU A 62 -1.26 13.61 7.01
CA LEU A 62 -2.51 12.91 7.27
C LEU A 62 -3.03 13.18 8.68
N THR A 63 -4.34 13.05 8.84
CA THR A 63 -5.02 13.05 10.13
C THR A 63 -4.63 11.78 10.88
N TYR A 64 -3.79 11.95 11.89
CA TYR A 64 -3.31 10.88 12.76
C TYR A 64 -3.76 11.12 14.20
N ASN A 65 -4.47 10.17 14.80
CA ASN A 65 -4.93 10.31 16.18
C ASN A 65 -3.74 10.10 17.15
N LYS A 66 -3.39 11.15 17.89
CA LYS A 66 -2.18 11.24 18.73
C LYS A 66 -2.16 10.33 19.95
N ASN A 67 -3.27 9.66 20.26
CA ASN A 67 -3.44 8.92 21.51
C ASN A 67 -2.88 7.48 21.48
N GLU A 68 -2.24 7.06 20.40
CA GLU A 68 -1.70 5.71 20.31
C GLU A 68 -0.16 5.73 20.33
N PRO A 69 0.48 4.95 21.22
CA PRO A 69 1.94 4.88 21.28
C PRO A 69 2.47 4.48 19.91
N ASN A 70 3.60 5.06 19.47
CA ASN A 70 4.27 4.70 18.23
C ASN A 70 4.38 3.17 18.15
N GLY A 71 3.52 2.52 17.37
CA GLY A 71 3.63 1.08 17.21
C GLY A 71 4.82 0.76 16.32
N SER A 72 5.39 -0.42 16.55
CA SER A 72 6.43 -0.95 15.67
C SER A 72 5.97 -0.93 14.21
N SER A 73 6.85 -0.50 13.33
CA SER A 73 6.63 -0.61 11.89
C SER A 73 7.08 -1.96 11.36
N TYR A 74 6.58 -2.34 10.18
CA TYR A 74 7.14 -3.45 9.42
C TYR A 74 6.89 -3.31 7.94
N CYS A 75 7.75 -3.95 7.15
CA CYS A 75 7.65 -4.02 5.70
C CYS A 75 7.41 -5.47 5.25
N GLU A 76 6.62 -5.64 4.19
CA GLU A 76 6.41 -6.94 3.53
C GLU A 76 6.31 -6.77 2.01
N ILE A 77 6.73 -7.81 1.29
CA ILE A 77 6.43 -7.94 -0.14
C ILE A 77 5.25 -8.89 -0.26
N ALA A 78 4.15 -8.38 -0.81
CA ALA A 78 2.97 -9.17 -1.16
C ALA A 78 3.01 -9.55 -2.64
N ARG A 79 2.74 -10.82 -2.91
CA ARG A 79 2.64 -11.44 -4.22
C ARG A 79 1.28 -12.06 -4.36
N CYS A 80 0.57 -11.69 -5.40
CA CYS A 80 -0.72 -12.24 -5.75
C CYS A 80 -0.58 -12.85 -7.15
N VAL A 81 -0.69 -14.17 -7.20
CA VAL A 81 -0.89 -14.90 -8.44
C VAL A 81 -2.40 -15.11 -8.54
N PRO A 82 -3.07 -14.60 -9.57
CA PRO A 82 -4.50 -14.80 -9.70
C PRO A 82 -4.82 -16.23 -10.09
N ASP A 83 -6.03 -16.67 -9.73
CA ASP A 83 -6.60 -17.85 -10.35
C ASP A 83 -6.82 -17.56 -11.85
N PRO A 84 -6.40 -18.44 -12.78
CA PRO A 84 -6.54 -18.18 -14.22
C PRO A 84 -7.98 -18.00 -14.70
N GLU A 85 -8.97 -18.58 -14.02
CA GLU A 85 -10.39 -18.50 -14.40
C GLU A 85 -11.12 -17.39 -13.66
N ARG A 86 -10.72 -17.10 -12.41
CA ARG A 86 -11.49 -16.26 -11.48
C ARG A 86 -10.77 -14.98 -11.07
N GLY A 87 -9.49 -14.84 -11.40
CA GLY A 87 -8.65 -13.77 -10.88
C GLY A 87 -8.37 -13.95 -9.39
N TYR A 88 -8.01 -12.85 -8.74
CA TYR A 88 -7.94 -12.73 -7.29
C TYR A 88 -8.67 -11.47 -6.85
N MET A 89 -9.40 -11.55 -5.74
CA MET A 89 -9.99 -10.38 -5.11
C MET A 89 -9.88 -10.50 -3.60
N PHE A 90 -9.39 -9.44 -2.96
CA PHE A 90 -9.53 -9.23 -1.53
C PHE A 90 -10.62 -8.19 -1.34
N GLY A 91 -11.86 -8.64 -1.09
CA GLY A 91 -13.06 -7.81 -1.14
C GLY A 91 -13.09 -6.65 -0.14
N ILE A 92 -14.15 -5.83 -0.22
CA ILE A 92 -14.30 -4.58 0.54
C ILE A 92 -14.09 -4.81 2.04
N HIS A 93 -13.06 -4.17 2.58
CA HIS A 93 -12.68 -4.20 3.99
C HIS A 93 -12.12 -2.85 4.42
N ASP A 94 -12.06 -2.60 5.71
CA ASP A 94 -11.25 -1.56 6.31
C ASP A 94 -9.93 -2.15 6.83
N GLU A 95 -8.99 -1.29 7.19
CA GLU A 95 -7.69 -1.78 7.67
C GLU A 95 -7.83 -2.41 9.06
N HIS A 96 -7.04 -3.47 9.31
CA HIS A 96 -7.06 -4.12 10.62
C HIS A 96 -6.70 -3.11 11.72
N ALA A 97 -7.46 -3.07 12.83
CA ALA A 97 -7.34 -2.08 13.93
C ALA A 97 -5.94 -1.91 14.56
N LYS A 98 -4.99 -2.80 14.26
CA LYS A 98 -3.59 -2.77 14.73
C LYS A 98 -2.62 -2.14 13.72
N LYS A 99 -3.10 -1.70 12.55
CA LYS A 99 -2.30 -1.01 11.54
C LYS A 99 -2.89 0.38 11.39
N LYS A 100 -2.17 1.37 11.91
CA LYS A 100 -2.61 2.76 11.96
C LYS A 100 -2.34 3.46 10.64
N VAL A 101 -1.32 3.02 9.93
CA VAL A 101 -0.95 3.54 8.62
C VAL A 101 -0.62 2.37 7.72
N SER A 102 -1.09 2.45 6.49
CA SER A 102 -0.76 1.54 5.42
C SER A 102 -0.19 2.33 4.25
N THR A 103 1.06 2.03 3.89
CA THR A 103 1.71 2.47 2.67
C THR A 103 1.81 1.27 1.74
N VAL A 104 1.16 1.32 0.58
CA VAL A 104 1.19 0.27 -0.44
C VAL A 104 1.86 0.82 -1.69
N VAL A 105 2.98 0.21 -2.09
CA VAL A 105 3.71 0.60 -3.30
C VAL A 105 3.50 -0.46 -4.38
N TYR A 106 2.99 -0.04 -5.53
CA TYR A 106 2.79 -0.92 -6.69
C TYR A 106 4.12 -1.15 -7.40
N ILE A 107 4.53 -2.42 -7.57
CA ILE A 107 5.85 -2.75 -8.14
C ILE A 107 5.73 -3.40 -9.52
N ALA A 108 4.98 -4.49 -9.60
CA ALA A 108 4.82 -5.27 -10.83
C ALA A 108 3.43 -5.92 -10.87
N PRO A 109 2.86 -6.21 -12.05
CA PRO A 109 3.45 -6.02 -13.37
C PRO A 109 3.25 -4.58 -13.89
N GLN A 110 3.44 -4.34 -15.19
CA GLN A 110 3.25 -3.02 -15.80
C GLN A 110 1.80 -2.51 -15.69
N TYR A 111 0.83 -3.42 -15.74
CA TYR A 111 -0.61 -3.11 -15.72
C TYR A 111 -1.32 -3.85 -14.57
N GLY A 112 -2.28 -3.21 -13.92
CA GLY A 112 -3.01 -3.83 -12.83
C GLY A 112 -4.20 -3.00 -12.39
N SER A 113 -4.96 -3.50 -11.42
CA SER A 113 -6.18 -2.85 -10.96
C SER A 113 -5.94 -1.76 -9.89
N GLY A 114 -4.79 -1.76 -9.22
CA GLY A 114 -4.51 -0.81 -8.14
C GLY A 114 -5.30 -1.11 -6.87
N THR A 115 -5.97 -0.10 -6.33
CA THR A 115 -6.81 -0.19 -5.12
C THR A 115 -8.09 0.61 -5.33
N PHE A 116 -9.24 0.01 -5.03
CA PHE A 116 -10.52 0.70 -5.13
C PHE A 116 -10.96 1.18 -3.76
N LEU A 117 -11.51 2.39 -3.70
CA LEU A 117 -11.87 3.11 -2.49
C LEU A 117 -13.36 3.40 -2.50
N TYR A 118 -13.99 3.18 -1.35
CA TYR A 118 -15.44 3.23 -1.19
C TYR A 118 -15.83 4.26 -0.13
N ASN A 119 -17.05 4.77 -0.23
CA ASN A 119 -17.63 5.58 0.84
C ASN A 119 -18.17 4.70 1.99
N GLU A 120 -18.77 5.33 3.00
CA GLU A 120 -19.42 4.66 4.15
C GLU A 120 -20.54 3.69 3.77
N ASN A 121 -21.22 3.92 2.64
CA ASN A 121 -22.24 3.02 2.09
C ASN A 121 -21.66 1.88 1.26
N LYS A 122 -20.32 1.77 1.18
CA LYS A 122 -19.58 0.81 0.35
C LYS A 122 -19.87 0.96 -1.15
N GLU A 123 -20.15 2.17 -1.59
CA GLU A 123 -20.29 2.52 -2.99
C GLU A 123 -18.92 2.91 -3.55
N LEU A 124 -18.58 2.43 -4.76
CA LEU A 124 -17.29 2.72 -5.38
C LEU A 124 -17.19 4.21 -5.69
N VAL A 125 -16.19 4.87 -5.12
CA VAL A 125 -15.95 6.31 -5.31
C VAL A 125 -14.74 6.57 -6.19
N LYS A 126 -13.65 5.85 -5.93
CA LYS A 126 -12.37 6.14 -6.55
C LYS A 126 -11.54 4.89 -6.73
N GLN A 127 -10.72 4.89 -7.78
CA GLN A 127 -9.64 3.94 -7.94
C GLN A 127 -8.31 4.70 -7.81
N VAL A 128 -7.43 4.22 -6.94
CA VAL A 128 -6.01 4.56 -7.02
C VAL A 128 -5.42 3.66 -8.09
N ALA A 129 -5.39 4.19 -9.32
CA ALA A 129 -5.00 3.43 -10.50
C ALA A 129 -3.58 2.88 -10.34
N TRP A 130 -3.38 1.65 -10.82
CA TRP A 130 -2.08 1.01 -10.86
C TRP A 130 -1.11 1.83 -11.71
N LYS A 131 0.08 2.07 -11.16
CA LYS A 131 1.23 2.61 -11.86
C LYS A 131 2.45 2.07 -11.14
N PRO A 132 3.39 1.37 -11.81
CA PRO A 132 4.61 0.92 -11.18
C PRO A 132 5.32 2.09 -10.47
N ASN A 133 5.84 1.81 -9.29
CA ASN A 133 6.46 2.77 -8.38
C ASN A 133 5.54 3.89 -7.86
N ARG A 134 4.22 3.64 -7.80
CA ARG A 134 3.25 4.50 -7.11
C ARG A 134 3.01 4.01 -5.69
N ALA A 135 3.14 4.91 -4.72
CA ALA A 135 2.71 4.69 -3.35
C ALA A 135 1.29 5.22 -3.13
N PHE A 136 0.48 4.42 -2.45
CA PHE A 136 -0.82 4.77 -1.88
C PHE A 136 -0.70 4.72 -0.36
N ILE A 137 -1.02 5.82 0.32
CA ILE A 137 -0.81 5.96 1.77
C ILE A 137 -2.09 6.45 2.43
N PHE A 138 -2.52 5.81 3.51
CA PHE A 138 -3.67 6.25 4.29
C PHE A 138 -3.55 5.83 5.76
N SER A 139 -4.25 6.54 6.63
CA SER A 139 -4.43 6.14 8.02
C SER A 139 -5.63 5.21 8.14
N GLY A 140 -5.44 4.03 8.72
CA GLY A 140 -6.50 3.03 8.90
C GLY A 140 -7.50 3.51 9.95
N ILE A 141 -8.74 3.79 9.53
CA ILE A 141 -9.83 4.19 10.42
C ILE A 141 -10.95 3.16 10.29
N PRO A 142 -11.23 2.38 11.35
CA PRO A 142 -12.29 1.39 11.35
C PRO A 142 -13.65 2.00 10.95
N GLY A 143 -14.35 1.34 10.04
CA GLY A 143 -15.64 1.79 9.50
C GLY A 143 -15.58 2.94 8.50
N VAL A 144 -14.40 3.48 8.18
CA VAL A 144 -14.24 4.67 7.33
C VAL A 144 -13.38 4.38 6.10
N THR A 145 -12.20 3.79 6.27
CA THR A 145 -11.26 3.60 5.16
C THR A 145 -11.53 2.32 4.37
N TRP A 146 -12.73 2.23 3.79
CA TRP A 146 -13.17 1.07 3.00
C TRP A 146 -12.43 0.99 1.67
N HIS A 147 -11.77 -0.14 1.44
CA HIS A 147 -11.03 -0.39 0.22
C HIS A 147 -11.04 -1.87 -0.15
N ASP A 148 -10.69 -2.15 -1.40
CA ASP A 148 -10.38 -3.49 -1.87
C ASP A 148 -9.24 -3.47 -2.89
N TYR A 149 -8.75 -4.65 -3.24
CA TYR A 149 -7.89 -4.81 -4.39
C TYR A 149 -8.13 -6.16 -5.04
N GLY A 150 -7.96 -6.18 -6.36
CA GLY A 150 -8.01 -7.41 -7.14
C GLY A 150 -6.83 -7.53 -8.09
N HIS A 151 -6.76 -8.66 -8.76
CA HIS A 151 -5.80 -8.88 -9.82
C HIS A 151 -6.36 -9.91 -10.79
N TRP A 152 -6.39 -9.58 -12.08
CA TRP A 152 -6.98 -10.42 -13.13
C TRP A 152 -6.01 -10.71 -14.28
N GLU A 153 -4.84 -10.05 -14.28
CA GLU A 153 -3.81 -10.27 -15.29
C GLU A 153 -2.98 -11.52 -14.96
N PRO A 154 -2.53 -12.29 -15.96
CA PRO A 154 -1.79 -13.53 -15.73
C PRO A 154 -0.46 -13.32 -15.00
N GLU A 155 0.14 -12.14 -15.09
CA GLU A 155 1.39 -11.82 -14.43
C GLU A 155 1.22 -11.66 -12.91
N LYS A 156 2.27 -11.96 -12.15
CA LYS A 156 2.26 -11.84 -10.69
C LYS A 156 2.13 -10.38 -10.26
N ARG A 157 1.09 -10.03 -9.51
CA ARG A 157 0.98 -8.72 -8.82
C ARG A 157 1.90 -8.69 -7.61
N ILE A 158 2.80 -7.72 -7.57
CA ILE A 158 3.79 -7.51 -6.54
C ILE A 158 3.61 -6.10 -5.96
N THR A 159 3.46 -6.03 -4.64
CA THR A 159 3.50 -4.77 -3.89
C THR A 159 4.50 -4.85 -2.75
N VAL A 160 5.06 -3.70 -2.38
CA VAL A 160 5.73 -3.54 -1.09
C VAL A 160 4.78 -2.78 -0.18
N ASN A 161 4.45 -3.39 0.96
CA ASN A 161 3.57 -2.80 1.94
C ASN A 161 4.38 -2.46 3.18
N TYR A 162 4.25 -1.24 3.67
CA TYR A 162 4.82 -0.79 4.92
C TYR A 162 3.69 -0.35 5.85
N PHE A 163 3.72 -0.87 7.08
CA PHE A 163 2.67 -0.65 8.06
C PHE A 163 3.26 -0.06 9.33
N ILE A 164 2.61 0.97 9.87
CA ILE A 164 2.84 1.47 11.23
C ILE A 164 1.73 0.90 12.11
N LYS A 165 2.08 0.31 13.25
CA LYS A 165 1.11 -0.31 14.17
C LYS A 165 0.58 0.61 15.26
#